data_AF-A0A432SKQ2-F1
#
_entry.id   AF-A0A432SKQ2-F1
#
_cell.length_a   1.000
_cell.length_b   1.000
_cell.length_c   1.000
_cell.angle_alpha   90.00
_cell.angle_beta   90.00
_cell.angle_gamma   90.00
#
_symmetry.space_group_name_H-M   'P 1'
#
loop_
_entity.id
_entity.type
_entity.pdbx_description
1 polymer ?
#
loop_
_entity_poly.entity_id
_entity_poly.type
_entity_poly.pdbx_seq_one_letter_code
_entity_poly.pdbx_strand_id
1 'polypeptide(L)'
;EDQMKVLSEGGFNRVSFGVQDFDEKVQVAVHRVQSYEISKAAMDLARKYRMKSVNIDLIYGLPYQTLETFKKTLELALTLNPDRFAVFNYAHVPWMKKTMRKIDETTLPLPDEKLQIMQHTIDFLNSHGYRMIGMDHFAKPEDELFLAIEKGELHRNFQGYTTKGGADLIGIGLTSIGEGKDYYAQNFKDMKLYEAAIESGKLPFERGVLLNEDDQIRQYVIMELMSNFKLDIARFNAKFNVDFNTYFADAIAALQPLADEQIVTISDTHIACSDTGTLLIRNICMPFDAYMSKHAASKKTFSKTV
;
A
#
# COMPACT_ATOMS: atom_id res chain seq x y z
N GLU A 1 -20.15 14.09 15.74
CA GLU A 1 -19.33 14.44 16.91
C GLU A 1 -19.28 13.31 17.93
N ASP A 2 -20.43 12.84 18.43
CA ASP A 2 -20.51 11.74 19.42
C ASP A 2 -19.68 10.51 19.09
N GLN A 3 -19.68 10.06 17.83
CA GLN A 3 -18.86 8.93 17.38
C GLN A 3 -17.36 9.19 17.60
N MET A 4 -16.85 10.38 17.26
CA MET A 4 -15.44 10.73 17.43
C MET A 4 -15.08 10.80 18.92
N LYS A 5 -15.99 11.32 19.74
CA LYS A 5 -15.83 11.36 21.19
C LYS A 5 -15.69 9.95 21.77
N VAL A 6 -16.60 9.04 21.42
CA VAL A 6 -16.56 7.64 21.88
C VAL A 6 -15.27 6.94 21.45
N LEU A 7 -14.83 7.15 20.19
CA LEU A 7 -13.57 6.58 19.71
C LEU A 7 -12.37 7.11 20.50
N SER A 8 -12.28 8.43 20.69
CA SER A 8 -11.20 9.06 21.45
C SER A 8 -11.18 8.60 22.92
N GLU A 9 -12.34 8.58 23.59
CA GLU A 9 -12.49 8.10 24.97
C GLU A 9 -12.19 6.59 25.09
N GLY A 10 -12.45 5.82 24.03
CA GLY A 10 -12.10 4.41 23.90
C GLY A 10 -10.62 4.15 23.60
N GLY A 11 -9.77 5.18 23.53
CA GLY A 11 -8.32 5.04 23.33
C GLY A 11 -7.85 5.00 21.88
N PHE A 12 -8.75 5.21 20.90
CA PHE A 12 -8.32 5.40 19.52
C PHE A 12 -7.50 6.67 19.41
N ASN A 13 -6.34 6.57 18.76
CA ASN A 13 -5.38 7.68 18.67
C ASN A 13 -4.91 7.97 17.23
N ARG A 14 -5.44 7.24 16.24
CA ARG A 14 -5.18 7.43 14.81
C ARG A 14 -6.46 7.25 14.01
N VAL A 15 -6.56 7.93 12.88
CA VAL A 15 -7.72 7.83 11.98
C VAL A 15 -7.28 8.05 10.52
N SER A 16 -7.88 7.30 9.61
CA SER A 16 -7.78 7.54 8.17
C SER A 16 -9.15 7.90 7.60
N PHE A 17 -9.21 8.92 6.76
CA PHE A 17 -10.40 9.34 6.06
C PHE A 17 -10.31 9.01 4.59
N GLY A 18 -11.19 8.12 4.14
CA GLY A 18 -11.35 7.85 2.72
C GLY A 18 -12.07 8.99 2.00
N VAL A 19 -11.34 9.88 1.34
CA VAL A 19 -11.89 10.99 0.55
C VAL A 19 -12.04 10.59 -0.92
N GLN A 20 -11.01 9.94 -1.46
CA GLN A 20 -10.87 9.49 -2.85
C GLN A 20 -10.70 10.62 -3.86
N ASP A 21 -11.70 11.51 -3.98
CA ASP A 21 -11.70 12.67 -4.86
C ASP A 21 -12.70 13.73 -4.36
N PHE A 22 -12.49 15.01 -4.67
CA PHE A 22 -13.43 16.11 -4.43
C PHE A 22 -14.20 16.55 -5.68
N ASP A 23 -13.84 16.08 -6.87
CA ASP A 23 -14.57 16.37 -8.10
C ASP A 23 -15.92 15.64 -8.11
N GLU A 24 -17.01 16.41 -8.17
CA GLU A 24 -18.38 15.89 -8.10
C GLU A 24 -18.67 14.87 -9.22
N LYS A 25 -18.13 15.08 -10.43
CA LYS A 25 -18.36 14.19 -11.57
C LYS A 25 -17.69 12.84 -11.32
N VAL A 26 -16.46 12.85 -10.78
CA VAL A 26 -15.76 11.63 -10.36
C VAL A 26 -16.54 10.92 -9.26
N GLN A 27 -16.99 11.64 -8.23
CA GLN A 27 -17.75 11.09 -7.11
C GLN A 27 -19.06 10.42 -7.56
N VAL A 28 -19.82 11.06 -8.45
CA VAL A 28 -21.05 10.49 -9.02
C VAL A 28 -20.74 9.20 -9.78
N ALA A 29 -19.68 9.20 -10.60
CA ALA A 29 -19.28 8.04 -11.41
C ALA A 29 -18.90 6.82 -10.56
N VAL A 30 -18.36 7.03 -9.36
CA VAL A 30 -17.99 5.96 -8.42
C VAL A 30 -19.01 5.72 -7.31
N HIS A 31 -20.19 6.37 -7.39
CA HIS A 31 -21.27 6.30 -6.39
C HIS A 31 -20.83 6.67 -4.96
N ARG A 32 -20.04 7.73 -4.83
CA ARG A 32 -19.50 8.21 -3.54
C ARG A 32 -19.57 9.74 -3.44
N VAL A 33 -20.78 10.29 -3.51
CA VAL A 33 -20.99 11.74 -3.34
C VAL A 33 -20.74 12.12 -1.88
N GLN A 34 -19.71 12.94 -1.64
CA GLN A 34 -19.29 13.42 -0.33
C GLN A 34 -18.70 14.82 -0.49
N SER A 35 -19.35 15.82 0.10
CA SER A 35 -18.89 17.20 -0.05
C SER A 35 -17.57 17.45 0.71
N TYR A 36 -16.83 18.46 0.26
CA TYR A 36 -15.62 18.92 0.94
C TYR A 36 -15.88 19.30 2.40
N GLU A 37 -17.02 19.94 2.68
CA GLU A 37 -17.43 20.38 4.01
C GLU A 37 -17.63 19.23 4.98
N ILE A 38 -18.14 18.08 4.50
CA ILE A 38 -18.29 16.87 5.32
C ILE A 38 -16.91 16.33 5.71
N SER A 39 -15.98 16.22 4.76
CA SER A 39 -14.61 15.78 5.01
C SER A 39 -13.89 16.73 5.99
N LYS A 40 -14.04 18.04 5.77
CA LYS A 40 -13.49 19.07 6.64
C LYS A 40 -14.01 18.96 8.06
N ALA A 41 -15.33 18.87 8.23
CA ALA A 41 -15.94 18.73 9.55
C ALA A 41 -15.46 17.47 10.27
N ALA A 42 -15.33 16.34 9.58
CA ALA A 42 -14.82 15.10 10.15
C ALA A 42 -13.36 15.21 10.61
N MET A 43 -12.50 15.86 9.84
CA MET A 43 -11.09 16.07 10.21
C MET A 43 -10.93 17.11 11.33
N ASP A 44 -11.73 18.16 11.33
CA ASP A 44 -11.74 19.15 12.41
C ASP A 44 -12.17 18.49 13.72
N LEU A 45 -13.13 17.57 13.69
CA LEU A 45 -13.47 16.73 14.83
C LEU A 45 -12.30 15.83 15.25
N ALA A 46 -11.62 15.16 14.32
CA ALA A 46 -10.45 14.34 14.64
C ALA A 46 -9.38 15.15 15.41
N ARG A 47 -9.09 16.38 14.96
CA ARG A 47 -8.16 17.29 15.66
C ARG A 47 -8.69 17.72 17.03
N LYS A 48 -9.97 18.12 17.10
CA LYS A 48 -10.63 18.52 18.37
C LYS A 48 -10.50 17.42 19.43
N TYR A 49 -10.61 16.16 19.01
CA TYR A 49 -10.51 14.97 19.87
C TYR A 49 -9.12 14.33 19.89
N ARG A 50 -8.07 15.09 19.49
CA ARG A 50 -6.65 14.74 19.62
C ARG A 50 -6.24 13.43 18.93
N MET A 51 -6.92 13.06 17.84
CA MET A 51 -6.41 12.03 16.94
C MET A 51 -5.06 12.50 16.37
N LYS A 52 -4.09 11.58 16.32
CA LYS A 52 -2.76 11.80 15.74
C LYS A 52 -2.68 11.12 14.38
N SER A 53 -1.71 11.51 13.57
CA SER A 53 -1.44 10.88 12.27
C SER A 53 -2.71 10.79 11.41
N VAL A 54 -3.47 11.89 11.33
CA VAL A 54 -4.71 11.96 10.57
C VAL A 54 -4.38 11.81 9.08
N ASN A 55 -4.78 10.67 8.50
CA ASN A 55 -4.54 10.36 7.09
C ASN A 55 -5.74 10.72 6.21
N ILE A 56 -5.46 11.13 4.98
CA ILE A 56 -6.43 11.18 3.88
C ILE A 56 -6.06 10.12 2.84
N ASP A 57 -7.05 9.32 2.41
CA ASP A 57 -6.92 8.47 1.23
C ASP A 57 -7.49 9.20 0.01
N LEU A 58 -6.68 9.32 -1.05
CA LEU A 58 -7.07 9.76 -2.39
C LEU A 58 -6.86 8.62 -3.38
N ILE A 59 -7.58 8.64 -4.49
CA ILE A 59 -7.40 7.66 -5.57
C ILE A 59 -7.25 8.41 -6.89
N TYR A 60 -6.16 8.16 -7.61
CA TYR A 60 -6.00 8.61 -8.99
C TYR A 60 -6.26 7.46 -9.97
N GLY A 61 -6.66 7.77 -11.20
CA GLY A 61 -7.09 6.78 -12.19
C GLY A 61 -8.59 6.47 -12.19
N LEU A 62 -9.41 7.25 -11.47
CA LEU A 62 -10.86 7.11 -11.46
C LEU A 62 -11.52 7.71 -12.72
N PRO A 63 -12.76 7.31 -13.05
CA PRO A 63 -13.53 7.89 -14.15
C PRO A 63 -13.56 9.42 -14.17
N TYR A 64 -13.38 10.01 -15.34
CA TYR A 64 -13.39 11.45 -15.63
C TYR A 64 -12.28 12.29 -14.98
N GLN A 65 -11.35 11.67 -14.25
CA GLN A 65 -10.19 12.39 -13.76
C GLN A 65 -9.30 12.81 -14.93
N THR A 66 -8.81 14.04 -14.84
CA THR A 66 -7.69 14.53 -15.63
C THR A 66 -6.61 15.07 -14.72
N LEU A 67 -5.44 15.40 -15.27
CA LEU A 67 -4.41 16.10 -14.51
C LEU A 67 -4.97 17.38 -13.84
N GLU A 68 -5.75 18.16 -14.56
CA GLU A 68 -6.28 19.44 -14.06
C GLU A 68 -7.37 19.28 -13.01
N THR A 69 -8.21 18.25 -13.09
CA THR A 69 -9.19 17.99 -12.01
C THR A 69 -8.50 17.47 -10.77
N PHE A 70 -7.49 16.60 -10.92
CA PHE A 70 -6.78 16.04 -9.77
C PHE A 70 -5.91 17.08 -9.04
N LYS A 71 -5.35 18.06 -9.77
CA LYS A 71 -4.69 19.24 -9.17
C LYS A 71 -5.59 19.96 -8.17
N LYS A 72 -6.82 20.26 -8.57
CA LYS A 72 -7.82 20.91 -7.69
C LYS A 72 -8.15 20.05 -6.47
N THR A 73 -8.24 18.74 -6.65
CA THR A 73 -8.44 17.80 -5.55
C THR A 73 -7.29 17.83 -4.56
N LEU A 74 -6.04 17.87 -5.02
CA LEU A 74 -4.86 18.01 -4.16
C LEU A 74 -4.83 19.36 -3.43
N GLU A 75 -5.12 20.45 -4.12
CA GLU A 75 -5.22 21.78 -3.53
C GLU A 75 -6.24 21.82 -2.39
N LEU A 76 -7.45 21.30 -2.62
CA LEU A 76 -8.49 21.19 -1.59
C LEU A 76 -8.05 20.28 -0.44
N ALA A 77 -7.50 19.09 -0.74
CA ALA A 77 -7.04 18.16 0.29
C ALA A 77 -5.92 18.77 1.16
N LEU A 78 -5.04 19.57 0.57
CA LEU A 78 -3.98 20.26 1.30
C LEU A 78 -4.55 21.31 2.28
N THR A 79 -5.63 22.02 1.91
CA THR A 79 -6.29 22.96 2.84
C THR A 79 -6.86 22.27 4.08
N LEU A 80 -7.12 20.96 3.99
CA LEU A 80 -7.51 20.16 5.13
C LEU A 80 -6.34 19.83 6.06
N ASN A 81 -5.08 20.12 5.71
CA ASN A 81 -3.88 19.92 6.53
C ASN A 81 -3.78 18.54 7.21
N PRO A 82 -3.87 17.42 6.47
CA PRO A 82 -3.67 16.09 7.05
C PRO A 82 -2.21 15.91 7.54
N ASP A 83 -1.97 14.89 8.34
CA ASP A 83 -0.60 14.50 8.73
C ASP A 83 0.02 13.57 7.69
N ARG A 84 -0.83 12.80 6.98
CA ARG A 84 -0.46 11.82 5.98
C ARG A 84 -1.41 11.84 4.79
N PHE A 85 -0.88 11.48 3.63
CA PHE A 85 -1.65 11.14 2.44
C PHE A 85 -1.34 9.71 2.02
N ALA A 86 -2.38 8.98 1.61
CA ALA A 86 -2.25 7.77 0.83
C ALA A 86 -2.93 8.01 -0.53
N VAL A 87 -2.16 8.08 -1.61
CA VAL A 87 -2.65 8.42 -2.96
C VAL A 87 -2.56 7.20 -3.86
N PHE A 88 -3.63 6.40 -3.86
CA PHE A 88 -3.66 5.09 -4.49
C PHE A 88 -3.93 5.16 -6.00
N ASN A 89 -3.26 4.29 -6.74
CA ASN A 89 -3.61 4.03 -8.13
C ASN A 89 -4.89 3.18 -8.20
N TYR A 90 -5.90 3.62 -8.95
CA TYR A 90 -7.09 2.83 -9.22
C TYR A 90 -6.76 1.58 -10.02
N ALA A 91 -6.98 0.42 -9.40
CA ALA A 91 -6.88 -0.89 -10.02
C ALA A 91 -8.25 -1.33 -10.56
N HIS A 92 -8.44 -1.27 -11.89
CA HIS A 92 -9.67 -1.69 -12.53
C HIS A 92 -9.66 -3.21 -12.80
N VAL A 93 -10.43 -3.97 -12.01
CA VAL A 93 -10.47 -5.45 -12.05
C VAL A 93 -11.90 -6.04 -12.16
N PRO A 94 -12.67 -5.70 -13.19
CA PRO A 94 -14.10 -6.06 -13.33
C PRO A 94 -14.37 -7.57 -13.46
N TRP A 95 -13.34 -8.36 -13.78
CA TRP A 95 -13.41 -9.83 -13.77
C TRP A 95 -13.46 -10.41 -12.35
N MET A 96 -12.87 -9.71 -11.38
CA MET A 96 -12.80 -10.12 -9.97
C MET A 96 -13.88 -9.41 -9.13
N LYS A 97 -14.03 -8.10 -9.32
CA LYS A 97 -15.01 -7.27 -8.59
C LYS A 97 -16.12 -6.85 -9.55
N LYS A 98 -17.20 -7.65 -9.60
CA LYS A 98 -18.32 -7.45 -10.53
C LYS A 98 -18.95 -6.06 -10.46
N THR A 99 -18.88 -5.39 -9.30
CA THR A 99 -19.38 -4.02 -9.11
C THR A 99 -18.65 -3.01 -10.00
N MET A 100 -17.37 -3.24 -10.32
CA MET A 100 -16.58 -2.37 -11.19
C MET A 100 -17.06 -2.41 -12.65
N ARG A 101 -17.85 -3.40 -13.07
CA ARG A 101 -18.45 -3.46 -14.42
C ARG A 101 -19.45 -2.32 -14.70
N LYS A 102 -19.85 -1.59 -13.68
CA LYS A 102 -20.72 -0.42 -13.81
C LYS A 102 -19.96 0.84 -14.25
N ILE A 103 -18.63 0.83 -14.16
CA ILE A 103 -17.78 1.92 -14.62
C ILE A 103 -17.65 1.80 -16.14
N ASP A 104 -17.89 2.90 -16.83
CA ASP A 104 -17.60 3.03 -18.26
C ASP A 104 -16.08 3.15 -18.45
N GLU A 105 -15.46 2.11 -18.99
CA GLU A 105 -14.01 2.04 -19.19
C GLU A 105 -13.47 3.17 -20.10
N THR A 106 -14.31 3.73 -20.98
CA THR A 106 -13.90 4.85 -21.86
C THR A 106 -13.70 6.17 -21.11
N THR A 107 -14.17 6.23 -19.86
CA THR A 107 -14.05 7.40 -18.99
C THR A 107 -12.82 7.33 -18.10
N LEU A 108 -12.11 6.20 -18.07
CA LEU A 108 -10.88 6.05 -17.31
C LEU A 108 -9.76 6.84 -17.99
N PRO A 109 -8.90 7.52 -17.21
CA PRO A 109 -7.75 8.22 -17.77
C PRO A 109 -6.77 7.22 -18.40
N LEU A 110 -6.12 7.68 -19.47
CA LEU A 110 -5.11 6.91 -20.17
C LEU A 110 -3.84 6.74 -19.30
N PRO A 111 -2.98 5.74 -19.58
CA PRO A 111 -1.79 5.49 -18.77
C PRO A 111 -0.83 6.68 -18.64
N ASP A 112 -0.65 7.46 -19.70
CA ASP A 112 0.17 8.67 -19.71
C ASP A 112 -0.41 9.76 -18.80
N GLU A 113 -1.72 9.97 -18.82
CA GLU A 113 -2.40 10.90 -17.91
C GLU A 113 -2.28 10.46 -16.44
N LYS A 114 -2.36 9.15 -16.16
CA LYS A 114 -2.13 8.60 -14.82
C LYS A 114 -0.70 8.85 -14.34
N LEU A 115 0.29 8.74 -15.22
CA LEU A 115 1.69 9.04 -14.91
C LEU A 115 1.89 10.54 -14.64
N GLN A 116 1.26 11.41 -15.43
CA GLN A 116 1.29 12.86 -15.20
C GLN A 116 0.66 13.23 -13.85
N ILE A 117 -0.48 12.62 -13.49
CA ILE A 117 -1.11 12.83 -12.18
C ILE A 117 -0.17 12.39 -11.06
N MET A 118 0.46 11.21 -11.18
CA MET A 118 1.38 10.70 -10.18
C MET A 118 2.60 11.62 -10.01
N GLN A 119 3.25 12.01 -11.10
CA GLN A 119 4.39 12.93 -11.07
C GLN A 119 4.01 14.27 -10.41
N HIS A 120 2.90 14.86 -10.84
CA HIS A 120 2.43 16.11 -10.27
C HIS A 120 2.10 15.98 -8.78
N THR A 121 1.48 14.86 -8.35
CA THR A 121 1.19 14.58 -6.94
C THR A 121 2.46 14.59 -6.10
N ILE A 122 3.51 13.90 -6.57
CA ILE A 122 4.79 13.84 -5.87
C ILE A 122 5.39 15.24 -5.73
N ASP A 123 5.48 15.99 -6.83
CA ASP A 123 6.07 17.33 -6.85
C ASP A 123 5.27 18.33 -5.99
N PHE A 124 3.94 18.27 -6.10
CA PHE A 124 3.03 19.11 -5.33
C PHE A 124 3.14 18.84 -3.84
N LEU A 125 3.08 17.58 -3.40
CA LEU A 125 3.17 17.25 -1.98
C LEU A 125 4.57 17.56 -1.41
N ASN A 126 5.64 17.29 -2.18
CA ASN A 126 7.00 17.64 -1.80
C ASN A 126 7.20 19.15 -1.62
N SER A 127 6.69 19.97 -2.55
CA SER A 127 6.76 21.43 -2.45
C SER A 127 5.92 22.01 -1.31
N HIS A 128 4.97 21.25 -0.76
CA HIS A 128 4.11 21.67 0.35
C HIS A 128 4.46 20.97 1.68
N GLY A 129 5.69 20.48 1.82
CA GLY A 129 6.23 20.03 3.11
C GLY A 129 5.82 18.62 3.50
N TYR A 130 5.40 17.79 2.55
CA TYR A 130 5.29 16.33 2.73
C TYR A 130 6.47 15.67 2.06
N ARG A 131 6.80 14.45 2.46
CA ARG A 131 7.75 13.60 1.75
C ARG A 131 7.13 12.25 1.47
N MET A 132 7.59 11.61 0.40
CA MET A 132 7.19 10.24 0.10
C MET A 132 7.84 9.29 1.09
N ILE A 133 7.03 8.51 1.80
CA ILE A 133 7.49 7.39 2.63
C ILE A 133 7.83 6.23 1.69
N GLY A 134 6.97 5.98 0.70
CA GLY A 134 7.15 4.90 -0.25
C GLY A 134 5.87 4.55 -0.99
N MET A 135 6.00 4.09 -2.23
CA MET A 135 4.88 3.79 -3.14
C MET A 135 3.88 4.95 -3.26
N ASP A 136 2.80 4.90 -2.50
CA ASP A 136 1.62 5.77 -2.52
C ASP A 136 1.45 6.59 -1.22
N HIS A 137 2.37 6.45 -0.25
CA HIS A 137 2.25 7.09 1.06
C HIS A 137 3.17 8.31 1.20
N PHE A 138 2.61 9.40 1.72
CA PHE A 138 3.30 10.64 2.02
C PHE A 138 3.00 11.08 3.46
N ALA A 139 3.97 11.70 4.12
CA ALA A 139 3.79 12.24 5.46
C ALA A 139 4.64 13.49 5.68
N LYS A 140 4.34 14.23 6.74
CA LYS A 140 5.21 15.33 7.19
C LYS A 140 6.57 14.79 7.69
N PRO A 141 7.68 15.52 7.52
CA PRO A 141 9.02 15.06 7.89
C PRO A 141 9.19 14.59 9.34
N GLU A 142 8.39 15.11 10.26
CA GLU A 142 8.42 14.75 11.68
C GLU A 142 7.69 13.44 12.00
N ASP A 143 7.11 12.77 11.01
CA ASP A 143 6.39 11.52 11.19
C ASP A 143 7.34 10.37 11.59
N GLU A 144 6.89 9.54 12.53
CA GLU A 144 7.64 8.39 13.05
C GLU A 144 8.09 7.40 11.96
N LEU A 145 7.42 7.36 10.81
CA LEU A 145 7.76 6.44 9.72
C LEU A 145 9.08 6.82 9.04
N PHE A 146 9.44 8.11 8.99
CA PHE A 146 10.75 8.51 8.45
C PHE A 146 11.89 8.07 9.36
N LEU A 147 11.72 8.19 10.67
CA LEU A 147 12.70 7.69 11.65
C LEU A 147 12.87 6.17 11.55
N ALA A 148 11.80 5.43 11.24
CA ALA A 148 11.88 3.99 11.03
C ALA A 148 12.61 3.64 9.73
N ILE A 149 12.40 4.39 8.64
CA ILE A 149 13.15 4.23 7.39
C ILE A 149 14.64 4.45 7.62
N GLU A 150 15.03 5.54 8.29
CA GLU A 150 16.44 5.86 8.56
C GLU A 150 17.16 4.78 9.36
N LYS A 151 16.44 4.10 10.27
CA LYS A 151 16.96 2.98 11.06
C LYS A 151 16.88 1.62 10.35
N GLY A 152 16.24 1.54 9.19
CA GLY A 152 15.96 0.27 8.52
C GLY A 152 14.97 -0.62 9.28
N GLU A 153 14.09 0.00 10.07
CA GLU A 153 13.07 -0.64 10.93
C GLU A 153 11.65 -0.46 10.36
N LEU A 154 11.51 0.15 9.17
CA LEU A 154 10.21 0.25 8.52
C LEU A 154 9.75 -1.14 8.13
N HIS A 155 8.51 -1.45 8.49
CA HIS A 155 7.87 -2.72 8.18
C HIS A 155 6.56 -2.47 7.45
N ARG A 156 6.06 -3.49 6.75
CA ARG A 156 4.80 -3.42 6.02
C ARG A 156 3.97 -4.66 6.29
N ASN A 157 2.71 -4.46 6.65
CA ASN A 157 1.72 -5.54 6.77
C ASN A 157 0.52 -5.28 5.82
N PHE A 158 -0.54 -6.07 5.95
CA PHE A 158 -1.75 -5.92 5.13
C PHE A 158 -2.42 -4.55 5.20
N GLN A 159 -2.23 -3.80 6.29
CA GLN A 159 -2.83 -2.47 6.48
C GLN A 159 -1.95 -1.34 5.92
N GLY A 160 -0.64 -1.56 5.75
CA GLY A 160 0.30 -0.56 5.25
C GLY A 160 1.61 -0.55 6.03
N TYR A 161 2.32 0.58 5.99
CA TYR A 161 3.58 0.78 6.69
C TYR A 161 3.41 0.93 8.20
N THR A 162 4.35 0.37 8.96
CA THR A 162 4.35 0.36 10.42
C THR A 162 5.78 0.30 10.96
N THR A 163 5.96 0.79 12.19
CA THR A 163 7.22 0.68 12.95
C THR A 163 7.32 -0.63 13.74
N LYS A 164 6.29 -1.48 13.70
CA LYS A 164 6.21 -2.73 14.48
C LYS A 164 6.52 -3.95 13.62
N GLY A 165 7.81 -4.16 13.33
CA GLY A 165 8.28 -5.39 12.70
C GLY A 165 8.16 -6.61 13.63
N GLY A 166 7.90 -7.78 13.05
CA GLY A 166 7.97 -9.07 13.75
C GLY A 166 6.82 -9.38 14.71
N ALA A 167 5.74 -8.59 14.71
CA ALA A 167 4.53 -8.89 15.46
C ALA A 167 3.60 -9.81 14.67
N ASP A 168 3.03 -10.82 15.34
CA ASP A 168 1.93 -11.59 14.76
C ASP A 168 0.68 -10.70 14.61
N LEU A 169 0.03 -10.78 13.47
CA LEU A 169 -1.21 -10.09 13.14
C LEU A 169 -2.38 -11.06 13.25
N ILE A 170 -3.29 -10.80 14.19
CA ILE A 170 -4.52 -11.59 14.34
C ILE A 170 -5.67 -10.87 13.63
N GLY A 171 -6.12 -11.45 12.52
CA GLY A 171 -7.28 -10.96 11.76
C GLY A 171 -8.60 -11.40 12.40
N ILE A 172 -9.35 -10.46 12.98
CA ILE A 172 -10.69 -10.71 13.54
C ILE A 172 -11.75 -10.10 12.62
N GLY A 173 -12.87 -10.80 12.42
CA GLY A 173 -13.97 -10.32 11.57
C GLY A 173 -14.01 -10.98 10.19
N LEU A 174 -15.08 -10.68 9.46
CA LEU A 174 -15.32 -11.15 8.09
C LEU A 174 -14.17 -10.70 7.17
N THR A 175 -13.72 -11.58 6.28
CA THR A 175 -12.65 -11.37 5.29
C THR A 175 -11.23 -11.16 5.84
N SER A 176 -11.09 -10.92 7.15
CA SER A 176 -9.83 -10.53 7.80
C SER A 176 -8.72 -11.54 7.53
N ILE A 177 -7.50 -11.00 7.37
CA ILE A 177 -6.30 -11.79 7.16
C ILE A 177 -5.40 -11.62 8.39
N GLY A 178 -4.96 -12.75 8.93
CA GLY A 178 -3.88 -12.82 9.88
C GLY A 178 -2.58 -13.24 9.23
N GLU A 179 -1.48 -12.84 9.85
CA GLU A 179 -0.11 -13.13 9.46
C GLU A 179 0.64 -13.55 10.72
N GLY A 180 1.28 -14.71 10.67
CA GLY A 180 2.17 -15.18 11.72
C GLY A 180 3.56 -15.44 11.16
N LYS A 181 4.45 -15.98 12.00
CA LYS A 181 5.83 -16.32 11.64
C LYS A 181 6.01 -17.02 10.28
N ASP A 182 5.16 -17.99 9.97
CA ASP A 182 5.30 -18.87 8.81
C ASP A 182 3.95 -19.17 8.13
N TYR A 183 2.95 -18.30 8.32
CA TYR A 183 1.65 -18.52 7.73
C TYR A 183 0.87 -17.24 7.49
N TYR A 184 -0.05 -17.34 6.52
CA TYR A 184 -1.16 -16.41 6.38
C TYR A 184 -2.47 -17.18 6.52
N ALA A 185 -3.45 -16.59 7.20
CA ALA A 185 -4.78 -17.18 7.40
C ALA A 185 -5.85 -16.15 7.08
N GLN A 186 -6.90 -16.56 6.36
CA GLN A 186 -8.02 -15.70 5.98
C GLN A 186 -9.33 -16.25 6.54
N ASN A 187 -10.10 -15.37 7.19
CA ASN A 187 -11.46 -15.68 7.60
C ASN A 187 -12.43 -15.72 6.43
N PHE A 188 -13.58 -16.36 6.62
CA PHE A 188 -14.66 -16.42 5.65
C PHE A 188 -15.01 -15.05 5.06
N LYS A 189 -15.24 -15.04 3.75
CA LYS A 189 -15.74 -13.88 3.00
C LYS A 189 -17.26 -13.82 2.94
N ASP A 190 -17.92 -14.97 3.11
CA ASP A 190 -19.37 -15.07 3.18
C ASP A 190 -19.84 -14.94 4.62
N MET A 191 -20.78 -14.03 4.87
CA MET A 191 -21.28 -13.75 6.22
C MET A 191 -21.95 -14.96 6.86
N LYS A 192 -22.72 -15.74 6.09
CA LYS A 192 -23.45 -16.90 6.63
C LYS A 192 -22.47 -17.99 7.07
N LEU A 193 -21.42 -18.22 6.29
CA LEU A 193 -20.36 -19.18 6.65
C LEU A 193 -19.58 -18.72 7.88
N TYR A 194 -19.30 -17.41 7.97
CA TYR A 194 -18.63 -16.81 9.13
C TYR A 194 -19.44 -16.98 10.41
N GLU A 195 -20.72 -16.63 10.39
CA GLU A 195 -21.64 -16.75 11.54
C GLU A 195 -21.81 -18.20 11.97
N ALA A 196 -22.07 -19.12 11.03
CA ALA A 196 -22.25 -20.54 11.33
C ALA A 196 -21.01 -21.18 11.97
N ALA A 197 -19.80 -20.75 11.59
CA ALA A 197 -18.58 -21.21 12.23
C ALA A 197 -18.52 -20.80 13.70
N ILE A 198 -18.81 -19.52 14.00
CA ILE A 198 -18.80 -18.99 15.37
C ILE A 198 -19.88 -19.68 16.22
N GLU A 199 -21.10 -19.80 15.71
CA GLU A 199 -22.22 -20.44 16.41
C GLU A 199 -21.94 -21.92 16.76
N SER A 200 -21.15 -22.59 15.93
CA SER A 200 -20.72 -23.98 16.18
C SER A 200 -19.44 -24.11 17.03
N GLY A 201 -18.93 -23.01 17.60
CA GLY A 201 -17.73 -23.00 18.43
C GLY A 201 -16.43 -23.22 17.65
N LYS A 202 -16.43 -22.95 16.34
CA LYS A 202 -15.27 -23.08 15.46
C LYS A 202 -14.73 -21.72 15.04
N LEU A 203 -13.43 -21.64 14.78
CA LEU A 203 -12.83 -20.45 14.18
C LEU A 203 -13.32 -20.29 12.72
N PRO A 204 -13.65 -19.07 12.28
CA PRO A 204 -14.22 -18.82 10.95
C PRO A 204 -13.17 -18.81 9.83
N PHE A 205 -12.34 -19.86 9.74
CA PHE A 205 -11.24 -20.01 8.79
C PHE A 205 -11.72 -20.48 7.40
N GLU A 206 -11.38 -19.71 6.36
CA GLU A 206 -11.67 -20.07 4.96
C GLU A 206 -10.50 -20.79 4.29
N ARG A 207 -9.30 -20.22 4.41
CA ARG A 207 -8.10 -20.67 3.73
C ARG A 207 -6.85 -20.01 4.30
N GLY A 208 -5.70 -20.61 4.06
CA GLY A 208 -4.41 -20.06 4.43
C GLY A 208 -3.29 -20.69 3.60
N VAL A 209 -2.07 -20.22 3.84
CA VAL A 209 -0.85 -20.80 3.28
C VAL A 209 0.16 -20.93 4.41
N LEU A 210 0.80 -22.09 4.49
CA LEU A 210 2.01 -22.30 5.28
C LEU A 210 3.20 -22.01 4.39
N LEU A 211 4.09 -21.15 4.85
CA LEU A 211 5.28 -20.73 4.14
C LEU A 211 6.38 -21.77 4.37
N ASN A 212 6.94 -22.28 3.27
CA ASN A 212 8.16 -23.09 3.35
C ASN A 212 9.39 -22.17 3.53
N GLU A 213 10.58 -22.77 3.67
CA GLU A 213 11.82 -22.04 3.87
C GLU A 213 12.16 -21.07 2.72
N ASP A 214 11.97 -21.47 1.46
CA ASP A 214 12.18 -20.60 0.28
C ASP A 214 11.16 -19.44 0.28
N ASP A 215 9.91 -19.68 0.66
CA ASP A 215 8.90 -18.63 0.80
C ASP A 215 9.31 -17.58 1.83
N GLN A 216 9.84 -18.02 2.98
CA GLN A 216 10.31 -17.11 4.05
C GLN A 216 11.57 -16.33 3.64
N ILE A 217 12.52 -16.98 2.96
CA ILE A 217 13.72 -16.32 2.43
C ILE A 217 13.33 -15.22 1.45
N ARG A 218 12.44 -15.52 0.50
CA ARG A 218 11.94 -14.56 -0.50
C ARG A 218 11.09 -13.47 0.12
N GLN A 219 10.21 -13.81 1.06
CA GLN A 219 9.41 -12.85 1.82
C GLN A 219 10.31 -11.83 2.51
N TYR A 220 11.39 -12.26 3.16
CA TYR A 220 12.34 -11.34 3.80
C TYR A 220 12.96 -10.36 2.78
N VAL A 221 13.46 -10.87 1.64
CA VAL A 221 14.06 -10.00 0.61
C VAL A 221 13.06 -8.99 0.06
N ILE A 222 11.86 -9.46 -0.30
CA ILE A 222 10.81 -8.60 -0.85
C ILE A 222 10.35 -7.58 0.19
N MET A 223 10.19 -7.96 1.45
CA MET A 223 9.77 -7.03 2.51
C MET A 223 10.83 -5.98 2.83
N GLU A 224 12.12 -6.34 2.83
CA GLU A 224 13.21 -5.37 3.00
C GLU A 224 13.25 -4.36 1.85
N LEU A 225 13.15 -4.81 0.60
CA LEU A 225 13.11 -3.92 -0.55
C LEU A 225 11.83 -3.05 -0.55
N MET A 226 10.65 -3.64 -0.28
CA MET A 226 9.39 -2.89 -0.26
C MET A 226 9.27 -1.90 0.89
N SER A 227 9.96 -2.13 2.01
CA SER A 227 9.85 -1.28 3.20
C SER A 227 11.01 -0.30 3.33
N ASN A 228 12.24 -0.76 3.15
CA ASN A 228 13.44 0.04 3.38
C ASN A 228 14.12 0.51 2.08
N PHE A 229 13.60 0.10 0.91
CA PHE A 229 14.18 0.39 -0.42
C PHE A 229 15.64 -0.06 -0.57
N LYS A 230 16.06 -0.95 0.34
CA LYS A 230 17.42 -1.44 0.46
C LYS A 230 17.40 -2.84 1.06
N LEU A 231 18.34 -3.67 0.63
CA LEU A 231 18.63 -4.98 1.20
C LEU A 231 20.10 -5.04 1.61
N ASP A 232 20.37 -5.43 2.86
CA ASP A 232 21.72 -5.76 3.34
C ASP A 232 21.99 -7.25 3.09
N ILE A 233 22.95 -7.54 2.21
CA ILE A 233 23.29 -8.91 1.79
C ILE A 233 24.02 -9.65 2.91
N ALA A 234 24.89 -8.98 3.67
CA ALA A 234 25.61 -9.62 4.76
C ALA A 234 24.65 -10.07 5.89
N ARG A 235 23.68 -9.21 6.23
CA ARG A 235 22.62 -9.53 7.20
C ARG A 235 21.73 -10.67 6.69
N PHE A 236 21.38 -10.67 5.40
CA PHE A 236 20.67 -11.78 4.77
C PHE A 236 21.45 -13.10 4.92
N ASN A 237 22.72 -13.11 4.50
CA ASN A 237 23.55 -14.31 4.52
C ASN A 237 23.67 -14.88 5.94
N ALA A 238 23.90 -14.02 6.93
CA ALA A 238 23.98 -14.43 8.33
C ALA A 238 22.65 -14.98 8.88
N LYS A 239 21.51 -14.39 8.46
CA LYS A 239 20.19 -14.79 8.94
C LYS A 239 19.76 -16.17 8.44
N PHE A 240 20.00 -16.45 7.16
CA PHE A 240 19.54 -17.68 6.51
C PHE A 240 20.64 -18.73 6.33
N ASN A 241 21.90 -18.38 6.60
CA ASN A 241 23.05 -19.23 6.32
C ASN A 241 23.09 -19.69 4.84
N VAL A 242 22.78 -18.76 3.94
CA VAL A 242 22.68 -18.94 2.48
C VAL A 242 23.46 -17.82 1.80
N ASP A 243 24.25 -18.13 0.77
CA ASP A 243 24.91 -17.11 -0.05
C ASP A 243 23.91 -16.47 -1.01
N PHE A 244 23.61 -15.18 -0.80
CA PHE A 244 22.64 -14.42 -1.61
C PHE A 244 22.96 -14.44 -3.10
N ASN A 245 24.22 -14.23 -3.48
CA ASN A 245 24.63 -14.09 -4.88
C ASN A 245 24.41 -15.40 -5.65
N THR A 246 24.66 -16.53 -5.02
CA THR A 246 24.39 -17.85 -5.60
C THR A 246 22.90 -18.17 -5.58
N TYR A 247 22.20 -17.91 -4.46
CA TYR A 247 20.79 -18.29 -4.29
C TYR A 247 19.84 -17.49 -5.20
N PHE A 248 20.16 -16.22 -5.44
CA PHE A 248 19.36 -15.28 -6.24
C PHE A 248 20.04 -14.87 -7.55
N ALA A 249 20.93 -15.70 -8.09
CA ALA A 249 21.66 -15.41 -9.33
C ALA A 249 20.74 -14.99 -10.49
N ASP A 250 19.63 -15.70 -10.69
CA ASP A 250 18.63 -15.38 -11.74
C ASP A 250 17.96 -14.03 -11.50
N ALA A 251 17.65 -13.70 -10.24
CA ALA A 251 17.03 -12.44 -9.87
C ALA A 251 18.00 -11.27 -10.07
N ILE A 252 19.26 -11.44 -9.69
CA ILE A 252 20.33 -10.45 -9.91
C ILE A 252 20.51 -10.20 -11.41
N ALA A 253 20.57 -11.25 -12.22
CA ALA A 253 20.67 -11.13 -13.68
C ALA A 253 19.46 -10.40 -14.27
N ALA A 254 18.25 -10.67 -13.78
CA ALA A 254 17.03 -9.99 -14.21
C ALA A 254 16.98 -8.51 -13.79
N LEU A 255 17.69 -8.11 -12.74
CA LEU A 255 17.80 -6.71 -12.29
C LEU A 255 18.88 -5.92 -13.04
N GLN A 256 19.81 -6.57 -13.75
CA GLN A 256 20.92 -5.90 -14.42
C GLN A 256 20.49 -4.75 -15.35
N PRO A 257 19.41 -4.87 -16.17
CA PRO A 257 18.96 -3.74 -17.01
C PRO A 257 18.56 -2.51 -16.19
N LEU A 258 17.95 -2.70 -15.02
CA LEU A 258 17.59 -1.61 -14.11
C LEU A 258 18.85 -1.03 -13.44
N ALA A 259 19.87 -1.85 -13.20
CA ALA A 259 21.13 -1.41 -12.64
C ALA A 259 21.93 -0.55 -13.63
N ASP A 260 21.95 -0.94 -14.91
CA ASP A 260 22.59 -0.18 -15.99
C ASP A 260 21.95 1.21 -16.16
N GLU A 261 20.65 1.33 -15.89
CA GLU A 261 19.90 2.60 -15.87
C GLU A 261 19.98 3.36 -14.51
N GLN A 262 20.78 2.89 -13.54
CA GLN A 262 20.91 3.48 -12.20
C GLN A 262 19.58 3.55 -11.42
N ILE A 263 18.62 2.70 -11.76
CA ILE A 263 17.34 2.56 -11.05
C ILE A 263 17.56 1.76 -9.75
N VAL A 264 18.48 0.79 -9.79
CA VAL A 264 18.92 0.00 -8.64
C VAL A 264 20.44 -0.08 -8.62
N THR A 265 21.05 0.01 -7.44
CA THR A 265 22.47 -0.28 -7.24
C THR A 265 22.59 -1.65 -6.63
N ILE A 266 23.40 -2.52 -7.25
CA ILE A 266 23.71 -3.86 -6.76
C ILE A 266 25.22 -3.91 -6.51
N SER A 267 25.60 -4.30 -5.30
CA SER A 267 27.00 -4.50 -4.89
C SER A 267 27.13 -5.80 -4.11
N ASP A 268 28.35 -6.18 -3.76
CA ASP A 268 28.62 -7.37 -2.95
C ASP A 268 28.00 -7.31 -1.54
N THR A 269 27.65 -6.11 -1.06
CA THR A 269 27.19 -5.89 0.32
C THR A 269 25.71 -5.50 0.42
N HIS A 270 25.14 -4.92 -0.63
CA HIS A 270 23.77 -4.44 -0.59
C HIS A 270 23.15 -4.25 -1.98
N ILE A 271 21.82 -4.25 -1.99
CA ILE A 271 20.97 -3.72 -3.07
C ILE A 271 20.32 -2.45 -2.55
N ALA A 272 20.29 -1.36 -3.31
CA ALA A 272 19.59 -0.12 -2.96
C ALA A 272 18.87 0.49 -4.16
N CYS A 273 17.64 0.98 -3.95
CA CYS A 273 16.86 1.64 -4.99
C CYS A 273 17.20 3.14 -5.04
N SER A 274 17.20 3.73 -6.23
CA SER A 274 17.17 5.18 -6.37
C SER A 274 15.76 5.74 -6.09
N ASP A 275 15.59 7.06 -6.15
CA ASP A 275 14.26 7.69 -6.05
C ASP A 275 13.31 7.15 -7.14
N THR A 276 13.82 7.00 -8.37
CA THR A 276 13.08 6.36 -9.47
C THR A 276 12.81 4.88 -9.19
N GLY A 277 13.79 4.15 -8.64
CA GLY A 277 13.62 2.75 -8.26
C GLY A 277 12.56 2.53 -7.20
N THR A 278 12.40 3.48 -6.28
CA THR A 278 11.36 3.46 -5.23
C THR A 278 9.95 3.49 -5.83
N LEU A 279 9.74 4.20 -6.94
CA LEU A 279 8.48 4.20 -7.69
C LEU A 279 8.23 2.86 -8.41
N LEU A 280 9.31 2.20 -8.85
CA LEU A 280 9.30 0.92 -9.56
C LEU A 280 9.53 -0.27 -8.63
N ILE A 281 9.35 -0.10 -7.31
CA ILE A 281 9.76 -1.10 -6.32
C ILE A 281 9.10 -2.47 -6.54
N ARG A 282 7.88 -2.50 -7.07
CA ARG A 282 7.19 -3.74 -7.43
C ARG A 282 7.94 -4.49 -8.53
N ASN A 283 8.40 -3.79 -9.57
CA ASN A 283 9.18 -4.34 -10.67
C ASN A 283 10.54 -4.86 -10.18
N ILE A 284 11.15 -4.16 -9.20
CA ILE A 284 12.41 -4.58 -8.57
C ILE A 284 12.22 -5.84 -7.71
N CYS A 285 11.05 -6.01 -7.07
CA CYS A 285 10.76 -7.18 -6.24
C CYS A 285 10.35 -8.42 -7.06
N MET A 286 9.80 -8.23 -8.25
CA MET A 286 9.27 -9.32 -9.10
C MET A 286 10.24 -10.47 -9.35
N PRO A 287 11.53 -10.25 -9.66
CA PRO A 287 12.49 -11.34 -9.88
C PRO A 287 12.69 -12.26 -8.68
N PHE A 288 12.38 -11.80 -7.46
CA PHE A 288 12.49 -12.60 -6.25
C PHE A 288 11.25 -13.47 -5.98
N ASP A 289 10.14 -13.26 -6.69
CA ASP A 289 8.90 -14.02 -6.52
C ASP A 289 8.91 -15.34 -7.33
N ALA A 290 8.98 -16.47 -6.62
CA ALA A 290 8.99 -17.81 -7.23
C ALA A 290 7.67 -18.22 -7.90
N TYR A 291 6.56 -17.53 -7.63
CA TYR A 291 5.23 -17.86 -8.13
C TYR A 291 4.84 -17.03 -9.37
N MET A 292 5.54 -15.93 -9.62
CA MET A 292 5.30 -15.07 -10.80
C MET A 292 5.43 -15.83 -12.11
N SER A 293 6.49 -16.63 -12.29
CA SER A 293 6.69 -17.46 -13.49
C SER A 293 5.64 -18.56 -13.64
N LYS A 294 5.19 -19.13 -12.51
CA LYS A 294 4.14 -20.18 -12.46
C LYS A 294 2.76 -19.63 -12.82
N HIS A 295 2.53 -18.34 -12.61
CA HIS A 295 1.25 -17.66 -12.87
C HIS A 295 1.24 -16.78 -14.12
N ALA A 296 2.36 -16.65 -14.84
CA ALA A 296 2.47 -15.86 -16.07
C ALA A 296 1.45 -16.28 -17.17
N ALA A 297 0.97 -17.53 -17.14
CA ALA A 297 -0.07 -18.01 -18.05
C ALA A 297 -1.50 -17.54 -17.71
N SER A 298 -1.72 -16.92 -16.54
CA SER A 298 -3.03 -16.43 -16.10
C SER A 298 -3.25 -14.97 -16.53
N LYS A 299 -4.12 -14.74 -17.53
CA LYS A 299 -4.54 -13.38 -17.96
C LYS A 299 -5.29 -12.55 -16.90
N LYS A 300 -5.39 -13.01 -15.64
CA LYS A 300 -6.23 -12.44 -14.58
C LYS A 300 -5.44 -12.14 -13.30
N THR A 301 -4.27 -11.51 -13.41
CA THR A 301 -3.49 -11.05 -12.25
C THR A 301 -4.07 -9.75 -11.68
N PHE A 302 -4.11 -9.63 -10.35
CA PHE A 302 -4.59 -8.42 -9.64
C PHE A 302 -3.56 -7.29 -9.68
N SER A 303 -2.28 -7.63 -9.48
CA SER A 303 -1.16 -6.69 -9.61
C SER A 303 -0.72 -6.66 -11.06
N LYS A 304 -0.93 -5.53 -11.74
CA LYS A 304 -0.27 -5.19 -12.99
C LYS A 304 0.72 -4.07 -12.66
N THR A 305 2.00 -4.32 -12.87
CA THR A 305 2.99 -3.24 -12.89
C THR A 305 2.71 -2.36 -14.10
N VAL A 306 2.95 -1.05 -13.96
CA VAL A 306 2.97 -0.13 -15.11
C VAL A 306 4.25 -0.38 -15.90
#